data_AF-A0A6I1EI44-F1
#
_entry.id   AF-A0A6I1EI44-F1
#
_cell.length_a   1.000
_cell.length_b   1.000
_cell.length_c   1.000
_cell.angle_alpha   90.00
_cell.angle_beta   90.00
_cell.angle_gamma   90.00
#
_symmetry.space_group_name_H-M   'P 1'
#
loop_
_entity.id
_entity.type
_entity.pdbx_description
1 polymer ?
#
loop_
_entity_poly.entity_id
_entity_poly.type
_entity_poly.pdbx_seq_one_letter_code
_entity_poly.pdbx_strand_id
1 'polypeptide(L)'
;TKRAAERVCASITEFIEKKLLLKVNRDKTKVCHIANSELKFLGYGFYYDRAKHRILPRLHRKTRAKFKKAVEERTQRTTGKSLKDYTTDLRKYIIGWFNFYKLAQFKGW
;
A
#
# COMPACT_ATOMS: atom_id res chain seq x y z
N THR A 1 11.84 5.23 21.06
CA THR A 1 11.26 6.57 21.35
C THR A 1 11.27 7.43 20.10
N LYS A 2 10.39 8.44 20.00
CA LYS A 2 10.31 9.34 18.81
C LYS A 2 11.67 9.99 18.47
N ARG A 3 12.36 10.51 19.49
CA ARG A 3 13.71 11.10 19.37
C ARG A 3 14.75 10.17 18.75
N ALA A 4 14.73 8.88 19.12
CA ALA A 4 15.67 7.92 18.56
C ALA A 4 15.43 7.69 17.06
N ALA A 5 14.16 7.63 16.65
CA ALA A 5 13.79 7.48 15.24
C ALA A 5 14.15 8.72 14.40
N GLU A 6 13.97 9.93 14.96
CA GLU A 6 14.38 11.18 14.31
C GLU A 6 15.89 11.25 14.10
N ARG A 7 16.68 10.87 15.11
CA ARG A 7 18.15 10.79 15.00
C ARG A 7 18.60 9.83 13.91
N VAL A 8 18.00 8.64 13.84
CA VAL A 8 18.31 7.65 12.80
C VAL A 8 17.90 8.16 11.43
N CYS A 9 16.74 8.80 11.31
CA CYS A 9 16.28 9.39 10.05
C CYS A 9 17.26 10.47 9.54
N ALA A 10 17.75 11.34 10.43
CA ALA A 10 18.75 12.36 10.09
C ALA A 10 20.06 11.73 9.60
N SER A 11 20.60 10.73 10.33
CA SER A 11 21.84 10.04 9.97
C SER A 11 21.75 9.30 8.63
N ILE A 12 20.65 8.60 8.37
CA ILE A 12 20.43 7.92 7.08
C ILE A 12 20.26 8.94 5.95
N THR A 13 19.54 10.04 6.19
CA THR A 13 19.37 11.10 5.19
C THR A 13 20.72 11.71 4.81
N GLU A 14 21.57 11.99 5.79
CA GLU A 14 22.92 12.49 5.56
C GLU A 14 23.77 11.52 4.73
N PHE A 15 23.71 10.22 5.03
CA PHE A 15 24.43 9.21 4.27
C PHE A 15 23.96 9.17 2.80
N ILE A 16 22.64 9.17 2.57
CA ILE A 16 22.08 9.14 1.22
C ILE A 16 22.45 10.40 0.43
N GLU A 17 22.36 11.58 1.05
CA GLU A 17 22.65 12.86 0.39
C GLU A 17 24.17 13.08 0.16
N LYS A 18 25.03 12.72 1.13
CA LYS A 18 26.48 13.00 1.05
C LYS A 18 27.30 11.90 0.42
N LYS A 19 26.96 10.62 0.65
CA LYS A 19 27.75 9.48 0.14
C LYS A 19 27.19 8.92 -1.17
N LEU A 20 25.87 8.78 -1.25
CA LEU A 20 25.22 8.26 -2.47
C LEU A 20 24.85 9.38 -3.46
N LEU A 21 24.94 10.65 -3.04
CA LEU A 21 24.63 11.82 -3.86
C LEU A 21 23.18 11.82 -4.40
N LEU A 22 22.25 11.28 -3.62
CA LEU A 22 20.82 11.21 -3.95
C LEU A 22 20.02 12.20 -3.12
N LYS A 23 18.99 12.83 -3.73
CA LYS A 23 18.09 13.75 -3.02
C LYS A 23 16.94 13.01 -2.35
N VAL A 24 16.82 13.14 -1.03
CA VAL A 24 15.69 12.56 -0.28
C VAL A 24 14.44 13.42 -0.45
N ASN A 25 13.30 12.77 -0.72
CA ASN A 25 12.00 13.45 -0.75
C ASN A 25 11.47 13.62 0.68
N ARG A 26 11.64 14.82 1.25
CA ARG A 26 11.27 15.13 2.64
C ARG A 26 9.75 15.14 2.86
N ASP A 27 8.94 15.41 1.84
CA ASP A 27 7.47 15.39 1.95
C ASP A 27 6.94 13.96 2.13
N LYS A 28 7.64 12.97 1.58
CA LYS A 28 7.28 11.54 1.71
C LYS A 28 7.92 10.89 2.94
N THR A 29 9.04 11.39 3.41
CA THR A 29 9.78 10.85 4.56
C THR A 29 9.19 11.37 5.87
N LYS A 30 8.66 10.47 6.70
CA LYS A 30 8.11 10.84 8.01
C LYS A 30 8.39 9.79 9.07
N VAL A 31 8.65 10.25 10.29
CA VAL A 31 8.68 9.40 11.49
C VAL A 31 7.26 9.31 12.04
N CYS A 32 6.66 8.13 12.00
CA CYS A 32 5.31 7.92 12.53
C CYS A 32 5.17 6.54 13.19
N HIS A 33 4.13 6.39 14.00
CA HIS A 33 3.76 5.10 14.56
C HIS A 33 3.31 4.13 13.46
N ILE A 34 3.63 2.83 13.59
CA ILE A 34 3.32 1.80 12.58
C ILE A 34 1.82 1.67 12.30
N ALA A 35 0.98 1.84 13.33
CA ALA A 35 -0.48 1.78 13.18
C ALA A 35 -1.11 3.10 12.67
N ASN A 36 -0.32 4.08 12.24
CA ASN A 36 -0.84 5.32 11.65
C ASN A 36 -1.62 4.99 10.36
N SER A 37 -2.84 5.53 10.26
CA SER A 37 -3.75 5.25 9.15
C SER A 37 -3.26 5.77 7.79
N GLU A 38 -2.38 6.76 7.79
CA GLU A 38 -1.78 7.36 6.60
C GLU A 38 -0.48 6.67 6.15
N LEU A 39 0.09 5.80 6.98
CA LEU A 39 1.30 5.08 6.62
C LEU A 39 0.95 4.04 5.54
N LYS A 40 1.56 4.21 4.37
CA LYS A 40 1.43 3.30 3.25
C LYS A 40 2.81 2.74 2.89
N PHE A 41 2.97 1.43 2.98
CA PHE A 41 4.17 0.72 2.54
C PHE A 41 3.79 -0.36 1.53
N LEU A 42 4.31 -0.27 0.30
CA LEU A 42 4.01 -1.21 -0.80
C LEU A 42 2.51 -1.50 -1.05
N GLY A 43 1.64 -0.53 -0.74
CA GLY A 43 0.18 -0.70 -0.87
C GLY A 43 -0.53 -1.19 0.40
N TYR A 44 0.23 -1.63 1.39
CA TYR A 44 -0.26 -2.02 2.71
C TYR A 44 -0.29 -0.83 3.67
N GLY A 45 -1.20 -0.89 4.64
CA GLY A 45 -1.09 -0.20 5.92
C GLY A 45 -0.95 -1.24 7.03
N PHE A 46 -0.81 -0.80 8.27
CA PHE A 46 -0.67 -1.70 9.40
C PHE A 46 -1.65 -1.33 10.52
N TYR A 47 -1.91 -2.29 11.39
CA TYR A 47 -2.64 -2.09 12.64
C TYR A 47 -2.11 -3.05 13.70
N TYR A 48 -2.31 -2.68 14.96
CA TYR A 48 -1.99 -3.55 16.09
C TYR A 48 -3.21 -4.43 16.40
N ASP A 49 -3.07 -5.75 16.25
CA ASP A 49 -4.12 -6.70 16.59
C ASP A 49 -4.01 -7.07 18.07
N ARG A 50 -5.01 -6.68 18.86
CA ARG A 50 -5.04 -6.95 20.31
C ARG A 50 -5.19 -8.43 20.63
N ALA A 51 -5.93 -9.19 19.82
CA ALA A 51 -6.16 -10.61 20.09
C ALA A 51 -4.92 -11.45 19.80
N LYS A 52 -4.15 -11.07 18.77
CA LYS A 52 -2.92 -11.78 18.37
C LYS A 52 -1.64 -11.13 18.93
N HIS A 53 -1.76 -10.07 19.71
CA HIS A 53 -0.65 -9.28 20.29
C HIS A 53 0.48 -8.94 19.29
N ARG A 54 0.12 -8.65 18.03
CA ARG A 54 1.10 -8.38 16.96
C ARG A 54 0.61 -7.38 15.93
N ILE A 55 1.56 -6.77 15.23
CA ILE A 55 1.26 -5.88 14.09
C ILE A 55 0.90 -6.75 12.89
N LEU A 56 -0.24 -6.46 12.26
CA LEU A 56 -0.68 -7.15 11.06
C LEU A 56 -0.83 -6.18 9.89
N PRO A 57 -0.51 -6.62 8.67
CA PRO A 57 -0.74 -5.84 7.47
C PRO A 57 -2.24 -5.81 7.14
N ARG A 58 -2.69 -4.66 6.66
CA ARG A 58 -4.03 -4.42 6.10
C ARG A 58 -3.89 -3.71 4.76
N LEU A 59 -4.96 -3.68 3.96
CA LEU A 59 -4.98 -2.87 2.75
C LEU A 59 -5.07 -1.38 3.07
N HIS A 60 -4.18 -0.58 2.49
CA HIS A 60 -4.25 0.87 2.63
C HIS A 60 -5.45 1.44 1.85
N ARG A 61 -6.07 2.52 2.36
CA ARG A 61 -7.26 3.15 1.74
C ARG A 61 -7.05 3.52 0.27
N LYS A 62 -5.90 4.11 -0.07
CA LYS A 62 -5.53 4.44 -1.45
C LYS A 62 -5.44 3.21 -2.38
N THR A 63 -5.01 2.07 -1.84
CA THR A 63 -4.90 0.82 -2.61
C THR A 63 -6.29 0.24 -2.91
N ARG A 64 -7.20 0.29 -1.92
CA ARG A 64 -8.60 -0.09 -2.11
C ARG A 64 -9.29 0.79 -3.16
N ALA A 65 -9.11 2.11 -3.08
CA ALA A 65 -9.66 3.04 -4.06
C ALA A 65 -9.12 2.75 -5.48
N LYS A 66 -7.82 2.46 -5.61
CA LYS A 66 -7.21 2.09 -6.90
C LYS A 66 -7.78 0.78 -7.45
N PHE A 67 -8.02 -0.22 -6.59
CA PHE A 67 -8.66 -1.47 -6.99
C PHE A 67 -10.09 -1.24 -7.48
N LYS A 68 -10.91 -0.50 -6.72
CA LYS A 68 -12.28 -0.15 -7.12
C LYS A 68 -12.31 0.55 -8.48
N LYS A 69 -11.47 1.58 -8.66
CA LYS A 69 -11.36 2.31 -9.93
C LYS A 69 -10.96 1.38 -11.09
N ALA A 70 -9.99 0.50 -10.87
CA ALA A 70 -9.52 -0.43 -11.89
C ALA A 70 -10.56 -1.48 -12.29
N VAL A 71 -11.43 -1.88 -11.34
CA VAL A 71 -12.60 -2.72 -11.64
C VAL A 71 -13.62 -1.92 -12.45
N GLU A 72 -13.99 -0.72 -11.99
CA GLU A 72 -14.94 0.16 -12.69
C GLU A 72 -14.52 0.45 -14.14
N GLU A 73 -13.25 0.77 -14.37
CA GLU A 73 -12.67 0.98 -15.70
C GLU A 73 -12.80 -0.26 -16.61
N ARG A 74 -12.69 -1.47 -16.05
CA ARG A 74 -12.85 -2.73 -16.79
C ARG A 74 -14.31 -3.07 -17.04
N THR A 75 -15.22 -2.63 -16.17
CA THR A 75 -16.67 -2.84 -16.27
C THR A 75 -17.39 -1.76 -17.07
N GLN A 76 -16.67 -0.85 -17.73
CA GLN A 76 -17.31 0.22 -18.51
C GLN A 76 -18.06 -0.33 -19.72
N ARG A 77 -19.31 0.14 -19.86
CA ARG A 77 -20.27 -0.27 -20.90
C ARG A 77 -19.83 0.10 -22.33
N THR A 78 -18.90 1.05 -22.47
CA THR A 78 -18.43 1.61 -23.75
C THR A 78 -17.24 0.86 -24.38
N THR A 79 -16.75 -0.21 -23.76
CA THR A 79 -15.48 -0.85 -24.17
C THR A 79 -15.59 -1.71 -25.46
N GLY A 80 -16.81 -2.06 -25.91
CA GLY A 80 -17.02 -2.88 -27.12
C GLY A 80 -16.51 -4.32 -27.03
N LYS A 81 -16.19 -4.82 -25.83
CA LYS A 81 -15.69 -6.19 -25.59
C LYS A 81 -16.84 -7.21 -25.52
N SER A 82 -16.57 -8.44 -25.96
CA SER A 82 -17.48 -9.56 -25.70
C SER A 82 -17.57 -9.86 -24.20
N LEU A 83 -18.69 -10.46 -23.76
CA LEU A 83 -18.86 -10.86 -22.36
C LEU A 83 -17.78 -11.84 -21.89
N LYS A 84 -17.29 -12.69 -22.80
CA LYS A 84 -16.25 -13.68 -22.51
C LYS A 84 -14.88 -13.02 -22.28
N ASP A 85 -14.52 -12.06 -23.11
CA ASP A 85 -13.26 -11.33 -22.97
C ASP A 85 -13.27 -10.47 -21.71
N TYR A 86 -14.40 -9.81 -21.45
CA TYR A 86 -14.64 -9.07 -20.22
C TYR A 86 -14.45 -9.94 -18.96
N THR A 87 -15.11 -11.10 -18.91
CA THR A 87 -15.03 -12.00 -17.75
C THR A 87 -13.61 -12.51 -17.55
N THR A 88 -12.91 -12.81 -18.65
CA THR A 88 -11.55 -13.33 -18.61
C THR A 88 -10.55 -12.28 -18.12
N ASP A 89 -10.63 -11.05 -18.63
CA ASP A 89 -9.77 -9.93 -18.21
C ASP A 89 -9.99 -9.58 -16.73
N LEU A 90 -11.26 -9.45 -16.32
CA LEU A 90 -11.60 -9.17 -14.93
C LEU A 90 -11.10 -10.26 -13.98
N ARG A 91 -11.30 -11.54 -14.34
CA ARG A 91 -10.81 -12.67 -13.55
C ARG A 91 -9.29 -12.65 -13.39
N LYS A 92 -8.54 -12.43 -14.48
CA LYS A 92 -7.07 -12.33 -14.43
C LYS A 92 -6.61 -11.20 -13.52
N TYR A 93 -7.24 -10.03 -13.62
CA TYR A 93 -6.92 -8.89 -12.77
C TYR A 93 -7.18 -9.17 -11.29
N ILE A 94 -8.36 -9.70 -10.95
CA ILE A 94 -8.74 -10.00 -9.56
C ILE A 94 -7.79 -11.03 -8.96
N ILE A 95 -7.51 -12.13 -9.66
CA ILE A 95 -6.60 -13.18 -9.17
C ILE A 95 -5.20 -12.62 -8.94
N GLY A 96 -4.63 -11.89 -9.92
CA GLY A 96 -3.30 -11.30 -9.77
C GLY A 96 -3.22 -10.32 -8.60
N TRP A 97 -4.28 -9.53 -8.41
CA TRP A 97 -4.35 -8.58 -7.31
C TRP A 97 -4.45 -9.27 -5.94
N PHE A 98 -5.32 -10.27 -5.79
CA PHE A 98 -5.43 -11.04 -4.55
C PHE A 98 -4.14 -11.80 -4.22
N ASN A 99 -3.46 -12.36 -5.23
CA ASN A 99 -2.19 -13.03 -5.03
C ASN A 99 -1.11 -12.07 -4.48
N PHE A 100 -1.05 -10.84 -4.99
CA PHE A 100 -0.13 -9.82 -4.48
C PHE A 100 -0.48 -9.40 -3.05
N TYR A 101 -1.77 -9.24 -2.73
CA TYR A 101 -2.26 -8.77 -1.43
C TYR A 101 -2.65 -9.88 -0.44
N LYS A 102 -2.23 -11.13 -0.69
CA LYS A 102 -2.62 -12.31 0.11
C LYS A 102 -2.32 -12.21 1.61
N LEU A 103 -1.33 -11.41 1.98
CA LEU A 103 -0.93 -11.21 3.37
C LEU A 103 -1.85 -10.24 4.12
N ALA A 104 -2.59 -9.40 3.40
CA ALA A 104 -3.45 -8.40 4.02
C ALA A 104 -4.61 -9.06 4.76
N GLN A 105 -4.85 -8.59 5.99
CA GLN A 105 -6.10 -8.88 6.68
C GLN A 105 -7.22 -8.03 6.08
N PHE A 106 -8.26 -8.71 5.58
CA PHE A 106 -9.47 -8.09 5.02
C PHE A 106 -10.53 -7.80 6.10
N LYS A 107 -10.11 -7.57 7.35
CA LYS A 107 -11.02 -7.29 8.45
C LYS A 107 -11.76 -5.97 8.18
N GLY A 108 -13.06 -6.04 7.87
CA GLY A 108 -13.87 -4.87 7.48
C GLY A 108 -13.57 -4.34 6.07
N TRP A 109 -13.29 -5.23 5.12
CA TRP A 109 -13.73 -4.97 3.74
C TRP A 109 -15.25 -5.00 3.68
#